data_AF-A0AAU3WN54-F1
#
_entry.id   AF-A0AAU3WN54-F1
#
_cell.length_a   1.000
_cell.length_b   1.000
_cell.length_c   1.000
_cell.angle_alpha   90.00
_cell.angle_beta   90.00
_cell.angle_gamma   90.00
#
_symmetry.space_group_name_H-M   'P 1'
#
loop_
_entity.id
_entity.type
_entity.pdbx_description
1 polymer ?
#
loop_
_entity_poly.entity_id
_entity_poly.type
_entity_poly.pdbx_seq_one_letter_code
_entity_poly.pdbx_strand_id
1 'polypeptide(L)'
;MSMFERIPRIRPKAERRYRTPLSLHQLWMVSLSAPVRPDKDASRTTLYPFTRIDDDKARRRLAGQWESGTRDELLGRLGALARSGFREQARARVGVAPLAWDIALYADVARCGFAAGLLSEADAWNLLKNVVPQVAGTYNTWQEYADHYLLGLSVWHEGAQGTPSESLIAPRDVADAHMKSLLDPANRKSPWHRAPLDVIRRPDRPADRSRTSGAPGRPE
;
A
#
# COMPACT_ATOMS: atom_id res chain seq x y z
N MET A 1 -26.22 27.76 26.89
CA MET A 1 -25.86 26.50 26.18
C MET A 1 -25.93 26.75 24.69
N SER A 2 -24.79 26.90 24.01
CA SER A 2 -24.76 27.17 22.56
C SER A 2 -24.56 25.86 21.80
N MET A 3 -25.63 25.40 21.15
CA MET A 3 -25.71 24.20 20.33
C MET A 3 -25.34 24.57 18.89
N PHE A 4 -24.07 24.95 18.65
CA PHE A 4 -23.54 24.97 17.29
C PHE A 4 -23.22 23.53 16.90
N GLU A 5 -24.16 22.88 16.22
CA GLU A 5 -23.87 21.72 15.38
C GLU A 5 -22.67 22.06 14.48
N ARG A 6 -21.52 21.42 14.75
CA ARG A 6 -20.36 21.52 13.90
C ARG A 6 -20.70 20.86 12.57
N ILE A 7 -21.03 21.65 11.56
CA ILE A 7 -21.09 21.20 10.17
C ILE A 7 -19.76 20.48 9.88
N PRO A 8 -19.77 19.17 9.56
CA PRO A 8 -18.53 18.45 9.31
C PRO A 8 -17.85 19.06 8.07
N ARG A 9 -16.71 19.71 8.27
CA ARG A 9 -15.88 20.23 7.18
C ARG A 9 -15.53 19.08 6.24
N ILE A 10 -16.08 19.12 5.03
CA ILE A 10 -15.77 18.13 3.99
C ILE A 10 -14.28 18.24 3.66
N ARG A 11 -13.53 17.20 4.01
CA ARG A 11 -12.09 17.14 3.72
C ARG A 11 -11.83 17.05 2.21
N PRO A 12 -10.80 17.73 1.67
CA PRO A 12 -10.51 17.71 0.25
C PRO A 12 -10.12 16.31 -0.24
N LYS A 13 -10.45 15.99 -1.49
CA LYS A 13 -10.03 14.73 -2.12
C LYS A 13 -8.50 14.70 -2.29
N ALA A 14 -7.88 13.55 -2.03
CA ALA A 14 -6.44 13.37 -2.15
C ALA A 14 -5.93 13.59 -3.58
N GLU A 15 -6.71 13.20 -4.58
CA GLU A 15 -6.41 13.35 -6.01
C GLU A 15 -6.25 14.82 -6.44
N ARG A 16 -6.77 15.79 -5.67
CA ARG A 16 -6.57 17.22 -5.94
C ARG A 16 -5.18 17.71 -5.55
N ARG A 17 -4.51 17.00 -4.64
CA ARG A 17 -3.23 17.42 -4.04
C ARG A 17 -2.07 16.53 -4.46
N TYR A 18 -2.33 15.26 -4.72
CA TYR A 18 -1.30 14.28 -5.07
C TYR A 18 -1.42 13.82 -6.50
N ARG A 19 -0.26 13.50 -7.10
CA ARG A 19 -0.14 13.14 -8.51
C ARG A 19 -1.10 12.03 -8.92
N THR A 20 -1.87 12.30 -9.97
CA THR A 20 -2.68 11.34 -10.71
C THR A 20 -2.66 11.70 -12.22
N PRO A 21 -2.74 10.72 -13.13
CA PRO A 21 -2.58 9.29 -12.86
C PRO A 21 -1.14 8.96 -12.45
N LEU A 22 -0.97 7.91 -11.64
CA LEU A 22 0.33 7.30 -11.39
C LEU A 22 0.85 6.63 -12.67
N SER A 23 2.16 6.50 -12.82
CA SER A 23 2.70 5.58 -13.83
C SER A 23 2.24 4.16 -13.54
N LEU A 24 2.33 3.28 -14.53
CA LEU A 24 1.88 1.91 -14.38
C LEU A 24 2.68 1.17 -13.28
N HIS A 25 4.00 1.40 -13.22
CA HIS A 25 4.86 0.88 -12.17
C HIS A 25 4.53 1.46 -10.78
N GLN A 26 4.24 2.76 -10.69
CA GLN A 26 3.81 3.40 -9.45
C GLN A 26 2.46 2.86 -8.96
N LEU A 27 1.52 2.64 -9.89
CA LEU A 27 0.23 2.02 -9.58
C LEU A 27 0.43 0.61 -9.04
N TRP A 28 1.29 -0.19 -9.68
CA TRP A 28 1.64 -1.52 -9.20
C TRP A 28 2.19 -1.50 -7.76
N MET A 29 3.14 -0.61 -7.47
CA MET A 29 3.74 -0.50 -6.13
C MET A 29 2.72 -0.15 -5.05
N VAL A 30 1.82 0.80 -5.31
CA VAL A 30 0.77 1.13 -4.32
C VAL A 30 -0.28 0.01 -4.21
N SER A 31 -0.46 -0.81 -5.24
CA SER A 31 -1.39 -1.94 -5.27
C SER A 31 -1.00 -3.08 -4.31
N LEU A 32 0.27 -3.17 -3.91
CA LEU A 32 0.74 -4.14 -2.91
C LEU A 32 -0.01 -4.01 -1.58
N SER A 33 -0.36 -2.78 -1.19
CA SER A 33 -1.11 -2.51 0.05
C SER A 33 -2.63 -2.75 -0.05
N ALA A 34 -3.15 -3.10 -1.23
CA ALA A 34 -4.59 -3.22 -1.45
C ALA A 34 -5.32 -4.20 -0.51
N PRO A 35 -4.73 -5.34 -0.11
CA PRO A 35 -5.37 -6.28 0.83
C PRO A 35 -5.60 -5.70 2.22
N VAL A 36 -4.72 -4.83 2.70
CA VAL A 36 -4.69 -4.36 4.10
C VAL A 36 -5.91 -3.54 4.46
N ARG A 37 -6.52 -2.87 3.46
CA ARG A 37 -7.55 -1.86 3.69
C ARG A 37 -8.79 -2.14 2.85
N PRO A 38 -9.76 -2.91 3.39
CA PRO A 38 -11.03 -3.15 2.71
C PRO A 38 -11.93 -1.91 2.71
N ASP A 39 -11.61 -0.90 3.53
CA ASP A 39 -12.42 0.29 3.69
C ASP A 39 -12.53 1.15 2.41
N LYS A 40 -13.67 1.83 2.27
CA LYS A 40 -13.96 2.74 1.15
C LYS A 40 -13.14 4.04 1.17
N ASP A 41 -12.51 4.34 2.30
CA ASP A 41 -11.67 5.53 2.44
C ASP A 41 -10.25 5.28 1.94
N ALA A 42 -9.88 4.04 1.63
CA ALA A 42 -8.56 3.69 1.12
C ALA A 42 -8.38 4.11 -0.34
N SER A 43 -7.39 4.95 -0.61
CA SER A 43 -6.98 5.26 -1.98
C SER A 43 -6.11 4.15 -2.53
N ARG A 44 -6.42 3.72 -3.76
CA ARG A 44 -5.69 2.67 -4.49
C ARG A 44 -4.97 3.22 -5.73
N THR A 45 -5.01 4.54 -5.92
CA THR A 45 -4.59 5.22 -7.14
C THR A 45 -3.63 6.39 -6.89
N THR A 46 -3.26 6.64 -5.63
CA THR A 46 -2.34 7.71 -5.21
C THR A 46 -1.32 7.16 -4.23
N LEU A 47 -0.15 7.80 -4.09
CA LEU A 47 0.79 7.47 -3.01
C LEU A 47 0.13 7.68 -1.63
N TYR A 48 -0.60 8.78 -1.46
CA TYR A 48 -1.40 9.04 -0.27
C TYR A 48 -2.43 7.91 -0.06
N PRO A 49 -2.59 7.34 1.14
CA PRO A 49 -3.33 6.11 1.36
C PRO A 49 -4.84 6.31 1.54
N PHE A 50 -5.33 7.55 1.60
CA PHE A 50 -6.75 7.85 1.78
C PHE A 50 -7.35 8.59 0.59
N THR A 51 -8.65 8.42 0.34
CA THR A 51 -9.39 9.14 -0.71
C THR A 51 -9.56 10.63 -0.40
N ARG A 52 -9.49 11.00 0.88
CA ARG A 52 -9.54 12.38 1.38
C ARG A 52 -8.36 12.67 2.30
N ILE A 53 -7.87 13.91 2.27
CA ILE A 53 -6.76 14.36 3.11
C ILE A 53 -7.14 14.27 4.60
N ASP A 54 -6.41 13.46 5.34
CA ASP A 54 -6.62 13.14 6.75
C ASP A 54 -5.30 12.68 7.40
N ASP A 55 -4.36 13.62 7.56
CA ASP A 55 -3.02 13.33 8.07
C ASP A 55 -3.07 12.80 9.51
N ASP A 56 -4.05 13.23 10.30
CA ASP A 56 -4.25 12.72 11.67
C ASP A 56 -4.69 11.26 11.69
N LYS A 57 -5.46 10.80 10.68
CA LYS A 57 -5.81 9.38 10.55
C LYS A 57 -4.58 8.54 10.19
N ALA A 58 -3.65 9.05 9.39
CA ALA A 58 -2.36 8.39 9.17
C ALA A 58 -1.58 8.28 10.49
N ARG A 59 -1.45 9.38 11.24
CA ARG A 59 -0.71 9.39 12.52
C ARG A 59 -1.31 8.44 13.55
N ARG A 60 -2.64 8.47 13.75
CA ARG A 60 -3.34 7.54 14.65
C ARG A 60 -3.12 6.09 14.26
N ARG A 61 -3.13 5.79 12.95
CA ARG A 61 -2.89 4.44 12.45
C ARG A 61 -1.46 3.97 12.73
N LEU A 62 -0.45 4.81 12.48
CA LEU A 62 0.95 4.48 12.77
C LEU A 62 1.19 4.31 14.27
N ALA A 63 0.65 5.21 15.10
CA ALA A 63 0.77 5.12 16.55
C ALA A 63 0.07 3.87 17.10
N GLY A 64 -1.12 3.54 16.60
CA GLY A 64 -1.89 2.38 17.08
C GLY A 64 -1.38 1.02 16.59
N GLN A 65 -0.93 0.91 15.34
CA GLN A 65 -0.52 -0.39 14.76
C GLN A 65 0.98 -0.67 14.86
N TRP A 66 1.81 0.37 14.86
CA TRP A 66 3.26 0.23 14.68
C TRP A 66 4.07 0.89 15.80
N GLU A 67 3.38 1.50 16.77
CA GLU A 67 3.98 2.26 17.88
C GLU A 67 5.04 3.25 17.38
N SER A 68 4.84 3.78 16.17
CA SER A 68 5.83 4.60 15.49
C SER A 68 5.36 6.05 15.50
N GLY A 69 5.99 6.87 16.33
CA GLY A 69 5.77 8.33 16.39
C GLY A 69 6.80 9.11 15.58
N THR A 70 7.95 8.49 15.29
CA THR A 70 9.09 9.13 14.63
C THR A 70 9.47 8.45 13.31
N ARG A 71 10.28 9.13 12.51
CA ARG A 71 10.81 8.60 11.25
C ARG A 71 11.71 7.38 11.48
N ASP A 72 12.55 7.40 12.50
CA ASP A 72 13.53 6.32 12.74
C ASP A 72 12.85 5.04 13.21
N GLU A 73 11.85 5.14 14.10
CA GLU A 73 11.02 4.00 14.50
C GLU A 73 10.31 3.38 13.28
N LEU A 74 9.70 4.22 12.45
CA LEU A 74 9.03 3.79 11.23
C LEU A 74 9.99 3.04 10.29
N LEU A 75 11.18 3.59 10.04
CA LEU A 75 12.20 2.94 9.21
C LEU A 75 12.71 1.64 9.82
N GLY A 76 12.85 1.58 11.16
CA GLY A 76 13.18 0.37 11.89
C GLY A 76 12.15 -0.74 11.69
N ARG A 77 10.85 -0.41 11.82
CA ARG A 77 9.73 -1.33 11.60
C ARG A 77 9.67 -1.83 10.15
N LEU A 78 9.79 -0.92 9.18
CA LEU A 78 9.86 -1.27 7.76
C LEU A 78 11.06 -2.18 7.46
N GLY A 79 12.22 -1.90 8.06
CA GLY A 79 13.40 -2.74 7.94
C GLY A 79 13.19 -4.15 8.52
N ALA A 80 12.51 -4.27 9.66
CA ALA A 80 12.17 -5.55 10.27
C ALA A 80 11.22 -6.38 9.38
N LEU A 81 10.16 -5.75 8.84
CA LEU A 81 9.26 -6.38 7.87
C LEU A 81 10.00 -6.84 6.61
N ALA A 82 10.92 -6.04 6.07
CA ALA A 82 11.61 -6.37 4.84
C ALA A 82 12.61 -7.54 5.00
N ARG A 83 13.31 -7.63 6.14
CA ARG A 83 14.33 -8.66 6.38
C ARG A 83 13.77 -10.00 6.82
N SER A 84 12.79 -9.98 7.72
CA SER A 84 12.24 -11.20 8.34
C SER A 84 10.73 -11.13 8.37
N GLY A 85 10.16 -10.08 8.96
CA GLY A 85 8.72 -9.93 9.13
C GLY A 85 8.08 -11.11 9.86
N PHE A 86 6.77 -11.30 9.68
CA PHE A 86 6.01 -12.39 10.28
C PHE A 86 6.18 -13.72 9.54
N ARG A 87 6.74 -13.69 8.32
CA ARG A 87 6.91 -14.90 7.49
C ARG A 87 7.84 -15.93 8.13
N GLU A 88 8.82 -15.52 8.95
CA GLU A 88 9.71 -16.44 9.66
C GLU A 88 8.95 -17.26 10.72
N GLN A 89 8.08 -16.60 11.49
CA GLN A 89 7.23 -17.28 12.47
C GLN A 89 6.25 -18.23 11.79
N ALA A 90 5.67 -17.82 10.66
CA ALA A 90 4.80 -18.69 9.86
C ALA A 90 5.56 -19.89 9.29
N ARG A 91 6.79 -19.71 8.79
CA ARG A 91 7.62 -20.81 8.30
C ARG A 91 7.87 -21.85 9.38
N ALA A 92 8.18 -21.41 10.60
CA ALA A 92 8.40 -22.33 11.73
C ALA A 92 7.14 -23.12 12.13
N ARG A 93 5.95 -22.56 11.91
CA ARG A 93 4.68 -23.17 12.34
C ARG A 93 4.01 -24.03 11.27
N VAL A 94 3.97 -23.54 10.03
CA VAL A 94 3.20 -24.15 8.93
C VAL A 94 4.06 -24.51 7.72
N GLY A 95 5.39 -24.36 7.81
CA GLY A 95 6.34 -24.74 6.75
C GLY A 95 6.41 -23.77 5.56
N VAL A 96 5.61 -22.72 5.56
CA VAL A 96 5.52 -21.73 4.46
C VAL A 96 5.84 -20.33 4.97
N ALA A 97 6.57 -19.55 4.17
CA ALA A 97 6.91 -18.15 4.44
C ALA A 97 6.03 -17.19 3.60
N PRO A 98 4.86 -16.74 4.12
CA PRO A 98 3.93 -15.88 3.41
C PRO A 98 4.45 -14.44 3.22
N LEU A 99 5.32 -14.22 2.23
CA LEU A 99 5.91 -12.91 1.92
C LEU A 99 4.87 -11.79 1.72
N ALA A 100 3.75 -12.09 1.04
CA ALA A 100 2.72 -11.10 0.68
C ALA A 100 2.11 -10.40 1.89
N TRP A 101 1.94 -11.09 3.02
CA TRP A 101 1.46 -10.51 4.26
C TRP A 101 2.34 -9.34 4.71
N ASP A 102 3.65 -9.59 4.82
CA ASP A 102 4.60 -8.59 5.27
C ASP A 102 4.77 -7.45 4.26
N ILE A 103 4.77 -7.76 2.96
CA ILE A 103 4.90 -6.74 1.92
C ILE A 103 3.66 -5.84 1.87
N ALA A 104 2.47 -6.40 2.02
CA ALA A 104 1.23 -5.61 2.03
C ALA A 104 1.25 -4.61 3.19
N LEU A 105 1.66 -5.06 4.39
CA LEU A 105 1.85 -4.21 5.56
C LEU A 105 2.96 -3.18 5.34
N TYR A 106 4.12 -3.58 4.81
CA TYR A 106 5.23 -2.70 4.49
C TYR A 106 4.78 -1.54 3.58
N ALA A 107 4.04 -1.86 2.52
CA ALA A 107 3.53 -0.87 1.58
C ALA A 107 2.49 0.07 2.23
N ASP A 108 1.58 -0.45 3.06
CA ASP A 108 0.60 0.39 3.77
C ASP A 108 1.29 1.34 4.76
N VAL A 109 2.28 0.84 5.51
CA VAL A 109 3.08 1.59 6.49
C VAL A 109 3.89 2.69 5.83
N ALA A 110 4.59 2.40 4.73
CA ALA A 110 5.34 3.40 3.99
C ALA A 110 4.42 4.54 3.48
N ARG A 111 3.23 4.19 2.99
CA ARG A 111 2.24 5.17 2.53
C ARG A 111 1.63 5.99 3.67
N CYS A 112 1.39 5.37 4.83
CA CYS A 112 0.96 6.08 6.03
C CYS A 112 2.06 6.99 6.57
N GLY A 113 3.34 6.58 6.51
CA GLY A 113 4.49 7.40 6.87
C GLY A 113 4.59 8.67 6.04
N PHE A 114 4.35 8.57 4.73
CA PHE A 114 4.23 9.73 3.85
C PHE A 114 3.07 10.65 4.26
N ALA A 115 1.88 10.09 4.45
CA ALA A 115 0.69 10.86 4.83
C ALA A 115 0.79 11.52 6.21
N ALA A 116 1.52 10.91 7.15
CA ALA A 116 1.76 11.46 8.48
C ALA A 116 2.81 12.58 8.48
N GLY A 117 3.57 12.75 7.38
CA GLY A 117 4.68 13.69 7.25
C GLY A 117 6.02 13.16 7.76
N LEU A 118 6.15 11.87 8.05
CA LEU A 118 7.40 11.24 8.52
C LEU A 118 8.34 10.89 7.36
N LEU A 119 7.78 10.64 6.18
CA LEU A 119 8.51 10.34 4.95
C LEU A 119 8.24 11.44 3.92
N SER A 120 9.28 11.81 3.17
CA SER A 120 9.08 12.58 1.93
C SER A 120 8.46 11.68 0.86
N GLU A 121 7.92 12.28 -0.21
CA GLU A 121 7.43 11.51 -1.35
C GLU A 121 8.54 10.64 -1.97
N ALA A 122 9.75 11.20 -2.11
CA ALA A 122 10.89 10.49 -2.66
C ALA A 122 11.29 9.27 -1.80
N ASP A 123 11.32 9.43 -0.48
CA ASP A 123 11.61 8.34 0.46
C ASP A 123 10.57 7.22 0.35
N ALA A 124 9.29 7.58 0.35
CA ALA A 124 8.20 6.61 0.27
C ALA A 124 8.26 5.81 -1.05
N TRP A 125 8.53 6.46 -2.17
CA TRP A 125 8.73 5.75 -3.44
C TRP A 125 9.97 4.86 -3.43
N ASN A 126 11.08 5.30 -2.83
CA ASN A 126 12.28 4.47 -2.74
C ASN A 126 12.05 3.23 -1.87
N LEU A 127 11.36 3.36 -0.74
CA LEU A 127 10.96 2.23 0.10
C LEU A 127 10.09 1.23 -0.68
N LEU A 128 9.06 1.71 -1.40
CA LEU A 128 8.21 0.83 -2.21
C LEU A 128 8.97 0.13 -3.34
N LYS A 129 9.97 0.79 -3.95
CA LYS A 129 10.84 0.17 -4.96
C LYS A 129 11.71 -0.94 -4.39
N ASN A 130 12.16 -0.81 -3.15
CA ASN A 130 13.09 -1.78 -2.55
C ASN A 130 12.47 -3.19 -2.38
N VAL A 131 11.15 -3.29 -2.27
CA VAL A 131 10.46 -4.58 -2.14
C VAL A 131 10.08 -5.20 -3.50
N VAL A 132 10.21 -4.44 -4.60
CA VAL A 132 9.86 -4.90 -5.96
C VAL A 132 10.56 -6.21 -6.34
N PRO A 133 11.90 -6.36 -6.19
CA PRO A 133 12.58 -7.57 -6.65
C PRO A 133 12.12 -8.82 -5.90
N GLN A 134 11.84 -8.71 -4.60
CA GLN A 134 11.37 -9.83 -3.78
C GLN A 134 10.00 -10.32 -4.23
N VAL A 135 9.06 -9.39 -4.46
CA VAL A 135 7.71 -9.73 -4.92
C VAL A 135 7.74 -10.31 -6.34
N ALA A 136 8.45 -9.66 -7.26
CA ALA A 136 8.53 -10.09 -8.66
C ALA A 136 9.21 -11.45 -8.87
N GLY A 137 10.13 -11.81 -7.96
CA GLY A 137 10.80 -13.12 -7.93
C GLY A 137 10.02 -14.21 -7.20
N THR A 138 9.02 -13.86 -6.38
CA THR A 138 8.24 -14.83 -5.58
C THR A 138 6.90 -15.16 -6.22
N TYR A 139 6.25 -14.17 -6.84
CA TYR A 139 4.88 -14.27 -7.31
C TYR A 139 4.79 -14.08 -8.82
N ASN A 140 3.96 -14.88 -9.46
CA ASN A 140 3.63 -14.78 -10.88
C ASN A 140 2.20 -14.25 -11.10
N THR A 141 1.32 -14.38 -10.11
CA THR A 141 -0.06 -13.88 -10.19
C THR A 141 -0.51 -13.16 -8.92
N TRP A 142 -1.53 -12.30 -9.03
CA TRP A 142 -2.19 -11.72 -7.87
C TRP A 142 -2.93 -12.76 -7.02
N GLN A 143 -3.31 -13.91 -7.60
CA GLN A 143 -3.90 -15.02 -6.85
C GLN A 143 -2.89 -15.62 -5.86
N GLU A 144 -1.66 -15.91 -6.30
CA GLU A 144 -0.61 -16.42 -5.40
C GLU A 144 -0.28 -15.40 -4.31
N TYR A 145 -0.24 -14.11 -4.66
CA TYR A 145 -0.05 -13.03 -3.69
C TYR A 145 -1.19 -12.98 -2.65
N ALA A 146 -2.44 -13.13 -3.10
CA ALA A 146 -3.62 -13.18 -2.26
C ALA A 146 -3.60 -14.37 -1.29
N ASP A 147 -3.27 -15.56 -1.80
CA ASP A 147 -3.22 -16.78 -1.00
C ASP A 147 -2.16 -16.69 0.10
N HIS A 148 -0.96 -16.19 -0.22
CA HIS A 148 0.07 -15.94 0.79
C HIS A 148 -0.34 -14.84 1.78
N TYR A 149 -1.06 -13.81 1.36
CA TYR A 149 -1.57 -12.79 2.28
C TYR A 149 -2.54 -13.40 3.29
N LEU A 150 -3.53 -14.18 2.83
CA LEU A 150 -4.52 -14.82 3.70
C LEU A 150 -3.90 -15.88 4.62
N LEU A 151 -2.89 -16.60 4.15
CA LEU A 151 -2.12 -17.52 4.98
C LEU A 151 -1.41 -16.78 6.12
N GLY A 152 -0.70 -15.69 5.82
CA GLY A 152 -0.02 -14.87 6.83
C GLY A 152 -1.00 -14.26 7.85
N LEU A 153 -2.15 -13.77 7.37
CA LEU A 153 -3.23 -13.28 8.22
C LEU A 153 -3.76 -14.37 9.17
N SER A 154 -3.91 -15.60 8.67
CA SER A 154 -4.38 -16.74 9.48
C SER A 154 -3.39 -17.09 10.59
N VAL A 155 -2.11 -17.22 10.25
CA VAL A 155 -1.05 -17.50 11.24
C VAL A 155 -0.96 -16.37 12.28
N TRP A 156 -1.14 -15.12 11.86
CA TRP A 156 -1.17 -13.98 12.76
C TRP A 156 -2.34 -14.08 13.75
N HIS A 157 -3.56 -14.34 13.29
CA HIS A 157 -4.73 -14.51 14.16
C HIS A 157 -4.56 -15.68 15.13
N GLU A 158 -4.03 -16.82 14.68
CA GLU A 158 -3.77 -17.98 15.52
C GLU A 158 -2.68 -17.70 16.57
N GLY A 159 -1.66 -16.89 16.21
CA GLY A 159 -0.63 -16.43 17.14
C GLY A 159 -1.06 -15.34 18.11
N ALA A 160 -2.12 -14.58 17.79
CA ALA A 160 -2.66 -13.48 18.60
C ALA A 160 -3.73 -13.93 19.63
N GLN A 161 -4.03 -15.23 19.70
CA GLN A 161 -4.92 -15.82 20.72
C GLN A 161 -4.34 -15.56 22.14
N GLY A 162 -4.76 -14.46 22.79
CA GLY A 162 -4.35 -14.11 24.15
C GLY A 162 -4.09 -12.62 24.41
N THR A 163 -3.95 -11.79 23.36
CA THR A 163 -3.91 -10.33 23.50
C THR A 163 -5.23 -9.73 22.98
N PRO A 164 -5.96 -8.93 23.80
CA PRO A 164 -7.08 -8.16 23.29
C PRO A 164 -6.52 -7.05 22.39
N SER A 165 -6.26 -7.39 21.13
CA SER A 165 -6.13 -6.37 20.10
C SER A 165 -7.54 -6.03 19.66
N GLU A 166 -8.00 -4.79 19.91
CA GLU A 166 -8.99 -4.17 19.04
C GLU A 166 -8.39 -4.21 17.62
N SER A 167 -8.63 -5.29 16.87
CA SER A 167 -7.83 -5.58 15.70
C SER A 167 -8.13 -4.55 14.62
N LEU A 168 -7.21 -3.61 14.44
CA LEU A 168 -7.20 -2.63 13.34
C LEU A 168 -6.98 -3.30 11.96
N ILE A 169 -6.86 -4.63 11.93
CA ILE A 169 -6.89 -5.50 10.76
C ILE A 169 -8.29 -6.10 10.65
N ALA A 170 -8.80 -6.15 9.43
CA ALA A 170 -10.15 -6.63 9.17
C ALA A 170 -10.33 -8.07 9.68
N PRO A 171 -11.49 -8.41 10.27
CA PRO A 171 -11.86 -9.79 10.55
C PRO A 171 -11.68 -10.69 9.31
N ARG A 172 -11.41 -11.97 9.53
CA ARG A 172 -11.06 -12.91 8.45
C ARG A 172 -12.10 -12.98 7.34
N ASP A 173 -13.38 -13.02 7.69
CA ASP A 173 -14.49 -13.01 6.74
C ASP A 173 -14.52 -11.73 5.88
N VAL A 174 -14.22 -10.57 6.47
CA VAL A 174 -14.09 -9.29 5.77
C VAL A 174 -12.87 -9.30 4.85
N ALA A 175 -11.74 -9.84 5.32
CA ALA A 175 -10.53 -9.97 4.51
C ALA A 175 -10.74 -10.91 3.31
N ASP A 176 -11.40 -12.06 3.52
CA ASP A 176 -11.73 -13.03 2.48
C ASP A 176 -12.66 -12.43 1.43
N ALA A 177 -13.73 -11.74 1.86
CA ALA A 177 -14.66 -11.06 0.95
C ALA A 177 -13.97 -9.95 0.15
N HIS A 178 -13.10 -9.18 0.80
CA HIS A 178 -12.29 -8.14 0.15
C HIS A 178 -11.32 -8.74 -0.86
N MET A 179 -10.66 -9.85 -0.53
CA MET A 179 -9.74 -10.53 -1.44
C MET A 179 -10.46 -11.05 -2.69
N LYS A 180 -11.64 -11.67 -2.50
CA LYS A 180 -12.51 -12.07 -3.63
C LYS A 180 -12.86 -10.87 -4.51
N SER A 181 -13.19 -9.72 -3.93
CA SER A 181 -13.49 -8.50 -4.68
C SER A 181 -12.29 -7.95 -5.43
N LEU A 182 -11.07 -8.03 -4.88
CA LEU A 182 -9.85 -7.60 -5.57
C LEU A 182 -9.52 -8.48 -6.78
N LEU A 183 -9.80 -9.78 -6.70
CA LEU A 183 -9.55 -10.78 -7.73
C LEU A 183 -10.69 -10.93 -8.74
N ASP A 184 -11.91 -10.45 -8.42
CA ASP A 184 -13.08 -10.57 -9.28
C ASP A 184 -12.87 -9.88 -10.64
N PRO A 185 -12.79 -10.62 -11.76
CA PRO A 185 -12.56 -10.05 -13.09
C PRO A 185 -13.57 -8.98 -13.52
N ALA A 186 -14.79 -8.99 -12.93
CA ALA A 186 -15.81 -7.98 -13.17
C ALA A 186 -15.49 -6.64 -12.47
N ASN A 187 -14.68 -6.66 -11.39
CA ASN A 187 -14.26 -5.48 -10.67
C ASN A 187 -13.14 -4.72 -11.40
N ARG A 188 -13.51 -3.95 -12.43
CA ARG A 188 -12.60 -3.08 -13.21
C ARG A 188 -11.94 -1.98 -12.38
N LYS A 189 -12.46 -1.69 -11.18
CA LYS A 189 -11.89 -0.71 -10.25
C LYS A 189 -10.78 -1.29 -9.38
N SER A 190 -10.64 -2.62 -9.34
CA SER A 190 -9.57 -3.28 -8.62
C SER A 190 -8.21 -2.78 -9.14
N PRO A 191 -7.30 -2.34 -8.25
CA PRO A 191 -5.97 -1.94 -8.65
C PRO A 191 -5.18 -3.10 -9.26
N TRP A 192 -5.49 -4.34 -8.91
CA TRP A 192 -4.84 -5.55 -9.43
C TRP A 192 -5.18 -5.84 -10.90
N HIS A 193 -6.37 -5.41 -11.37
CA HIS A 193 -6.70 -5.46 -12.80
C HIS A 193 -6.08 -4.31 -13.59
N ARG A 194 -5.82 -3.18 -12.93
CA ARG A 194 -5.22 -2.00 -13.56
C ARG A 194 -3.70 -2.06 -13.62
N ALA A 195 -3.10 -2.81 -12.70
CA ALA A 195 -1.68 -3.13 -12.67
C ALA A 195 -1.50 -4.65 -12.46
N PRO A 196 -1.64 -5.46 -13.52
CA PRO A 196 -1.35 -6.89 -13.48
C PRO A 196 0.05 -7.19 -12.94
N LEU A 197 0.25 -8.34 -12.31
CA LEU A 197 1.51 -8.61 -11.60
C LEU A 197 2.72 -8.65 -12.55
N ASP A 198 2.55 -9.14 -13.78
CA ASP A 198 3.60 -9.28 -14.80
C ASP A 198 4.16 -7.92 -15.29
N VAL A 199 3.37 -6.86 -15.15
CA VAL A 199 3.76 -5.48 -15.50
C VAL A 199 5.01 -5.02 -14.78
N ILE A 200 5.29 -5.53 -13.58
CA ILE A 200 6.49 -5.18 -12.82
C ILE A 200 7.80 -5.49 -13.57
N ARG A 201 7.75 -6.47 -14.49
CA ARG A 201 8.88 -6.88 -15.32
C ARG A 201 9.10 -5.95 -16.52
N ARG A 202 8.23 -4.94 -16.70
CA ARG A 202 8.28 -3.95 -17.79
C ARG A 202 8.57 -2.57 -17.19
N PRO A 203 9.83 -2.09 -17.18
CA PRO A 203 10.13 -0.78 -16.66
C PRO A 203 9.38 0.31 -17.44
N ASP A 204 8.95 1.37 -16.74
CA ASP A 204 8.40 2.56 -17.39
C ASP A 204 9.44 3.08 -18.39
N ARG A 205 9.13 3.07 -19.69
CA ARG A 205 9.99 3.76 -20.66
C ARG A 205 10.05 5.23 -20.27
N PRO A 206 11.25 5.84 -20.15
CA PRO A 206 11.32 7.28 -19.95
C PRO A 206 10.58 7.94 -21.11
N ALA A 207 9.68 8.87 -20.79
CA ALA A 207 9.01 9.68 -21.79
C ALA A 207 10.09 10.30 -22.68
N ASP A 208 10.05 9.98 -23.97
CA ASP A 208 10.97 10.48 -24.97
C ASP A 208 10.94 12.02 -24.94
N ARG A 209 11.98 12.64 -24.37
CA ARG A 209 12.16 14.09 -24.35
C ARG A 209 12.76 14.61 -25.67
N SER A 210 12.66 13.84 -26.76
CA SER A 210 13.24 14.17 -28.07
C SER A 210 12.21 14.68 -29.09
N ARG A 211 11.20 15.45 -28.67
CA ARG A 211 10.30 16.16 -29.60
C ARG A 211 9.98 17.59 -29.16
N THR A 212 11.02 18.36 -28.84
CA THR A 212 10.99 19.83 -28.96
C THR A 212 12.41 20.35 -29.19
N SER A 213 12.95 20.06 -30.37
CA SER A 213 13.97 20.90 -31.00
C SER A 213 13.60 21.03 -32.47
N GLY A 214 12.55 21.84 -32.70
CA GLY A 214 12.22 22.36 -34.01
C GLY A 214 12.57 23.84 -33.99
N ALA A 215 13.83 24.16 -34.24
CA ALA A 215 14.21 25.51 -34.62
C ALA A 215 13.57 25.82 -35.99
N PRO A 216 12.90 26.96 -36.19
CA PRO A 216 12.69 27.48 -37.52
C PRO A 216 13.93 28.29 -37.92
N GLY A 217 14.68 27.74 -38.87
CA GLY A 217 15.59 28.52 -39.70
C GLY A 217 14.79 29.52 -40.56
N ARG A 218 15.37 30.72 -40.69
CA ARG A 218 14.97 31.86 -41.54
C ARG A 218 14.67 31.49 -43.00
N PRO A 219 13.90 32.30 -43.76
CA PRO A 219 14.42 33.47 -44.51
C PRO A 219 13.41 34.65 -44.52
N GLU A 220 13.66 35.91 -44.90
CA GLU A 220 14.74 36.67 -45.56
C GLU A 220 15.03 37.96 -44.76
#